data_AF-A0LQC3-F1
#
_entry.id   AF-A0LQC3-F1
#
_cell.length_a   1.000
_cell.length_b   1.000
_cell.length_c   1.000
_cell.angle_alpha   90.00
_cell.angle_beta   90.00
_cell.angle_gamma   90.00
#
_symmetry.space_group_name_H-M   'P 1'
#
loop_
_entity.id
_entity.type
_entity.pdbx_description
1 polymer ?
#
loop_
_entity_poly.entity_id
_entity_poly.type
_entity_poly.pdbx_seq_one_letter_code
_entity_poly.pdbx_strand_id
1 'polypeptide(L)' 'MVEAIGLEPERFQLVWCSSAEADRFVDAVTQMTNKLVELGPSPYGRRAQQAAAS' A
#
# COMPACT_ATOMS: atom_id res chain seq x y z
N MET A 1 10.19 -7.42 7.03
CA MET A 1 9.23 -7.00 8.08
C MET A 1 7.79 -7.07 7.56
N VAL A 2 7.44 -6.36 6.48
CA VAL A 2 6.10 -6.47 5.85
C VAL A 2 5.85 -7.82 5.17
N GLU A 3 6.87 -8.41 4.54
CA GLU A 3 6.75 -9.78 4.00
C GLU A 3 6.48 -10.83 5.08
N ALA A 4 7.00 -10.62 6.30
CA ALA A 4 6.83 -11.55 7.41
C ALA A 4 5.36 -11.62 7.89
N ILE A 5 4.55 -10.63 7.55
CA ILE A 5 3.10 -10.63 7.81
C ILE A 5 2.28 -11.03 6.57
N GLY A 6 2.93 -11.40 5.45
CA GLY A 6 2.26 -11.79 4.21
C GLY A 6 1.84 -10.63 3.32
N LEU A 7 2.52 -9.48 3.42
CA LEU A 7 2.30 -8.32 2.56
C LEU A 7 3.47 -8.11 1.61
N GLU A 8 3.16 -7.84 0.33
CA GLU A 8 4.16 -7.49 -0.67
C GLU A 8 4.87 -6.18 -0.28
N PRO A 9 6.22 -6.09 -0.35
CA PRO A 9 6.98 -4.92 0.05
C PRO A 9 6.50 -3.61 -0.59
N GLU A 10 6.06 -3.68 -1.85
CA GLU A 10 5.61 -2.54 -2.65
C GLU A 10 4.31 -1.92 -2.13
N ARG A 11 3.58 -2.60 -1.24
CA ARG A 11 2.39 -2.07 -0.56
C ARG A 11 2.74 -1.19 0.65
N PHE A 12 4.03 -0.97 0.93
CA PHE A 12 4.49 -0.09 1.99
C PHE A 12 5.53 0.91 1.46
N GLN A 13 5.32 2.19 1.77
CA GLN A 13 6.25 3.26 1.42
C GLN A 13 6.35 4.26 2.57
N LEU A 14 7.58 4.67 2.88
CA LEU A 14 7.87 5.73 3.84
C LEU A 14 8.30 6.99 3.08
N VAL A 15 7.65 8.12 3.36
CA VAL A 15 8.01 9.42 2.79
C VAL A 15 8.14 10.45 3.90
N TRP A 16 9.28 11.13 3.95
CA TRP A 16 9.47 12.30 4.78
C TRP A 16 8.91 13.53 4.07
N CYS A 17 7.95 14.20 4.70
CA CYS A 17 7.28 15.38 4.17
C CYS A 17 7.01 16.35 5.32
N SER A 18 7.52 17.57 5.20
CA SER A 18 7.21 18.65 6.13
C SER A 18 5.86 19.30 5.81
N SER A 19 5.37 20.16 6.71
CA SER A 19 4.09 20.87 6.53
C SER A 19 4.11 21.90 5.37
N ALA A 20 5.27 22.28 4.87
CA ALA A 20 5.42 23.24 3.77
C ALA A 20 5.47 22.57 2.39
N GLU A 21 5.56 21.23 2.31
CA GLU A 21 5.75 20.48 1.06
C GLU A 21 4.43 19.87 0.55
N ALA A 22 3.41 20.70 0.33
CA ALA A 22 2.09 20.22 -0.10
C ALA A 22 2.14 19.42 -1.40
N ASP A 23 2.88 19.89 -2.41
CA ASP A 23 2.99 19.21 -3.71
C ASP A 23 3.65 17.83 -3.57
N ARG A 24 4.68 17.71 -2.72
CA ARG A 24 5.35 16.43 -2.44
C ARG A 24 4.41 15.43 -1.80
N PHE A 25 3.54 15.88 -0.89
CA PHE A 25 2.53 15.02 -0.28
C PHE A 25 1.54 14.52 -1.33
N VAL A 26 1.05 15.41 -2.19
CA VAL A 26 0.14 15.06 -3.29
C VAL A 26 0.78 14.01 -4.21
N ASP A 27 2.04 14.22 -4.60
CA ASP A 27 2.77 13.29 -5.47
C ASP A 27 2.96 11.93 -4.80
N ALA A 28 3.37 11.91 -3.52
CA ALA A 28 3.59 10.68 -2.78
C ALA A 28 2.29 9.84 -2.67
N VAL A 29 1.17 10.47 -2.34
CA VAL A 29 -0.13 9.79 -2.23
C VAL A 29 -0.62 9.32 -3.60
N THR A 30 -0.45 10.14 -4.65
CA THR A 30 -0.82 9.78 -6.02
C THR A 30 -0.06 8.56 -6.51
N GLN A 31 1.27 8.57 -6.35
CA GLN A 31 2.13 7.46 -6.76
C GLN A 31 1.81 6.17 -6.01
N MET A 32 1.63 6.24 -4.69
CA MET A 32 1.26 5.08 -3.90
C MET A 32 -0.11 4.52 -4.32
N THR A 33 -1.08 5.38 -4.57
CA THR A 33 -2.42 4.97 -5.03
C THR A 33 -2.35 4.26 -6.38
N ASN A 34 -1.64 4.82 -7.35
CA ASN A 34 -1.44 4.21 -8.66
C ASN A 34 -0.75 2.85 -8.54
N LYS A 35 0.27 2.75 -7.69
CA LYS A 35 0.96 1.48 -7.43
C LYS A 35 0.04 0.43 -6.86
N LEU A 36 -0.85 0.79 -5.93
CA LEU A 36 -1.84 -0.13 -5.37
C LEU A 36 -2.87 -0.59 -6.40
N VAL A 37 -3.26 0.27 -7.34
CA VAL A 37 -4.14 -0.11 -8.46
C VAL A 37 -3.46 -1.17 -9.33
N GLU A 38 -2.18 -1.00 -9.66
CA GLU A 38 -1.40 -1.98 -10.44
C GLU A 38 -1.24 -3.32 -9.70
N LEU A 39 -0.98 -3.29 -8.40
CA LEU A 39 -0.83 -4.48 -7.55
C LEU A 39 -2.16 -5.21 -7.29
N GLY A 40 -3.29 -4.57 -7.58
CA GLY A 40 -4.62 -5.14 -7.34
C GLY A 40 -4.98 -5.27 -5.86
N PRO A 41 -6.06 -6.00 -5.55
CA PRO A 41 -6.62 -6.11 -4.21
C PRO A 41 -5.62 -6.61 -3.16
N SER A 42 -5.72 -6.08 -1.94
CA SER A 42 -4.87 -6.51 -0.83
C SER A 42 -5.05 -8.00 -0.49
N PRO A 43 -3.99 -8.71 -0.11
CA PRO A 43 -4.06 -10.08 0.39
C PRO A 43 -4.88 -10.23 1.69
N TYR A 44 -5.20 -9.13 2.38
CA TYR A 44 -6.09 -9.12 3.55
C TYR A 44 -7.55 -8.79 3.22
N GLY A 45 -7.89 -8.64 1.93
CA GLY A 45 -9.26 -8.38 1.52
C GLY A 45 -10.21 -9.50 1.96
N ARG A 46 -11.49 -9.17 2.22
CA ARG A 46 -12.52 -10.14 2.67
C ARG A 46 -12.55 -11.44 1.86
N ARG A 47 -12.30 -11.37 0.55
CA ARG A 47 -12.34 -12.52 -0.36
C ARG A 47 -11.12 -13.45 -0.18
N ALA A 48 -9.95 -12.88 0.10
CA ALA A 48 -8.73 -13.64 0.41
C ALA A 48 -8.82 -14.29 1.81
N GLN A 49 -9.41 -13.59 2.77
CA GLN A 49 -9.69 -14.13 4.11
C GLN A 49 -10.68 -15.31 4.08
N GLN A 50 -11.69 -15.23 3.22
CA GLN A 50 -12.67 -16.32 3.03
C GLN A 50 -12.03 -17.58 2.41
N ALA A 51 -11.11 -17.41 1.45
CA ALA A 51 -10.40 -18.53 0.82
C ALA A 51 -9.40 -19.22 1.76
N ALA A 52 -8.80 -18.50 2.72
CA ALA A 52 -7.87 -19.06 3.70
C ALA A 52 -8.57 -19.78 4.88
N ALA A 53 -9.85 -19.50 5.11
CA ALA A 53 -10.67 -20.11 6.17
C ALA A 53 -11.47 -21.34 5.67
N SER A 54 -11.30 -21.71 4.40
CA SER A 54 -11.92 -22.87 3.74
C SER A 54 -10.87 -23.95 3.51
#